data_AF-A0A9E0XKV2-F1
#
_entry.id   AF-A0A9E0XKV2-F1
#
_cell.length_a   1.000
_cell.length_b   1.000
_cell.length_c   1.000
_cell.angle_alpha   90.00
_cell.angle_beta   90.00
_cell.angle_gamma   90.00
#
_symmetry.space_group_name_H-M   'P 1'
#
loop_
_entity.id
_entity.type
_entity.pdbx_description
1 polymer ?
#
loop_
_entity_poly.entity_id
_entity_poly.type
_entity_poly.pdbx_seq_one_letter_code
_entity_poly.pdbx_strand_id
1 'polypeptide(L)'
;MNKLLADWPRSADALLVEAKRESAAAGELVRLILAGNLHLDSWLIENRILPALQEKGIRLLRFCFTDPDRRKRSAVIVPLPDGSAFACGTDGFWSALDRREALDEIQYIGFRHAPDNHWHRGFQVTLEPVGGAPAPATPAEVANIWQETTGARPLGFGVGIVDQMEAFGLGIINKAFHTEGRLGL
;
A
#
# COMPACT_ATOMS: atom_id res chain seq x y z
N MET A 1 -18.80 -12.03 13.13
CA MET A 1 -18.85 -10.57 12.89
C MET A 1 -17.60 -9.98 13.51
N ASN A 2 -16.63 -9.56 12.69
CA ASN A 2 -15.35 -8.99 13.15
C ASN A 2 -15.62 -7.65 13.85
N LYS A 3 -15.32 -7.54 15.14
CA LYS A 3 -15.56 -6.31 15.93
C LYS A 3 -14.51 -5.22 15.70
N LEU A 4 -13.41 -5.56 15.02
CA LEU A 4 -12.27 -4.70 14.70
C LEU A 4 -12.60 -3.32 14.12
N LEU A 5 -13.75 -3.18 13.45
CA LEU A 5 -14.10 -1.98 12.67
C LEU A 5 -15.35 -1.25 13.18
N ALA A 6 -15.72 -1.42 14.46
CA ALA A 6 -16.90 -0.76 15.02
C ALA A 6 -16.81 0.78 15.02
N ASP A 7 -15.62 1.35 15.24
CA ASP A 7 -15.38 2.80 15.31
C ASP A 7 -14.43 3.29 14.21
N TRP A 8 -14.89 3.26 12.96
CA TRP A 8 -14.16 3.77 11.78
C TRP A 8 -14.31 5.30 11.64
N PRO A 9 -13.28 6.08 11.22
CA PRO A 9 -11.97 5.66 10.72
C PRO A 9 -10.84 5.65 11.79
N ARG A 10 -9.96 4.64 11.72
CA ARG A 10 -8.74 4.49 12.55
C ARG A 10 -7.51 4.33 11.65
N SER A 11 -6.33 4.67 12.17
CA SER A 11 -5.05 4.48 11.48
C SER A 11 -4.67 3.01 11.32
N ALA A 12 -3.79 2.71 10.35
CA ALA A 12 -3.27 1.37 10.10
C ALA A 12 -2.66 0.74 11.37
N ASP A 13 -1.85 1.50 12.10
CA ASP A 13 -1.28 1.05 13.38
C ASP A 13 -2.34 0.77 14.45
N ALA A 14 -3.35 1.65 14.56
CA ALA A 14 -4.42 1.46 15.54
C ALA A 14 -5.24 0.20 15.24
N LEU A 15 -5.50 -0.09 13.97
CA LEU A 15 -6.16 -1.32 13.54
C LEU A 15 -5.30 -2.55 13.82
N LEU A 16 -3.99 -2.47 13.61
CA LEU A 16 -3.06 -3.55 13.91
C LEU A 16 -2.95 -3.82 15.42
N VAL A 17 -2.91 -2.77 16.24
CA VAL A 17 -2.92 -2.89 17.71
C VAL A 17 -4.22 -3.54 18.20
N GLU A 18 -5.37 -3.15 17.65
CA GLU A 18 -6.65 -3.78 17.98
C GLU A 18 -6.69 -5.26 17.54
N ALA A 19 -6.24 -5.57 16.33
CA ALA A 19 -6.14 -6.95 15.83
C ALA A 19 -5.26 -7.82 16.75
N LYS A 20 -4.11 -7.30 17.18
CA LYS A 20 -3.26 -7.97 18.17
C LYS A 20 -4.00 -8.20 19.48
N ARG A 21 -4.69 -7.19 20.01
CA ARG A 21 -5.41 -7.29 21.28
C ARG A 21 -6.52 -8.33 21.22
N GLU A 22 -7.34 -8.33 20.17
CA GLU A 22 -8.41 -9.30 19.97
C GLU A 22 -7.85 -10.72 19.79
N SER A 23 -6.83 -10.90 18.95
CA SER A 23 -6.18 -12.20 18.75
C SER A 23 -5.46 -12.70 20.00
N ALA A 24 -4.89 -11.81 20.83
CA ALA A 24 -4.30 -12.17 22.11
C ALA A 24 -5.35 -12.67 23.10
N ALA A 25 -6.45 -11.93 23.23
CA ALA A 25 -7.55 -12.28 24.12
C ALA A 25 -8.21 -13.62 23.73
N ALA A 26 -8.25 -13.94 22.44
CA ALA A 26 -8.74 -15.21 21.92
C ALA A 26 -7.72 -16.37 21.98
N GLY A 27 -6.49 -16.12 22.45
CA GLY A 27 -5.39 -17.10 22.46
C GLY A 27 -4.84 -17.45 21.08
N GLU A 28 -5.26 -16.75 20.02
CA GLU A 28 -4.81 -16.97 18.65
C GLU A 28 -3.33 -16.62 18.48
N LEU A 29 -2.86 -15.52 19.08
CA LEU A 29 -1.45 -15.14 18.96
C LEU A 29 -0.52 -16.22 19.53
N VAL A 30 -0.87 -16.81 20.67
CA VAL A 30 -0.09 -17.91 21.27
C VAL A 30 -0.06 -19.10 20.32
N ARG A 31 -1.19 -19.46 19.70
CA ARG A 31 -1.24 -20.54 18.72
C ARG A 31 -0.37 -20.27 17.49
N LEU A 32 -0.36 -19.04 16.98
CA LEU A 32 0.47 -18.65 15.84
C LEU A 32 1.97 -18.72 16.17
N ILE A 33 2.35 -18.25 17.36
CA ILE A 33 3.73 -18.34 17.86
C ILE A 33 4.17 -19.79 18.00
N LEU A 34 3.33 -20.63 18.63
CA LEU A 34 3.61 -22.07 18.80
C LEU A 34 3.68 -22.81 17.46
N ALA A 35 2.97 -22.34 16.43
CA ALA A 35 3.04 -22.85 15.07
C ALA A 35 4.29 -22.36 14.29
N GLY A 36 5.16 -21.56 14.92
CA GLY A 36 6.40 -21.07 14.31
C GLY A 36 6.20 -19.87 13.36
N ASN A 37 5.07 -19.16 13.44
CA ASN A 37 4.87 -17.96 12.63
C ASN A 37 5.68 -16.79 13.18
N LEU A 38 6.69 -16.35 12.43
CA LEU A 38 7.60 -15.26 12.81
C LEU A 38 7.10 -13.87 12.39
N HIS A 39 6.11 -13.79 11.51
CA HIS A 39 5.60 -12.54 10.93
C HIS A 39 4.15 -12.30 11.34
N LEU A 40 3.93 -12.23 12.66
CA LEU A 40 2.60 -12.11 13.25
C LEU A 40 1.82 -10.90 12.70
N ASP A 41 2.49 -9.75 12.56
CA ASP A 41 1.86 -8.53 12.05
C ASP A 41 1.39 -8.71 10.62
N SER A 42 2.25 -9.29 9.77
CA SER A 42 1.92 -9.58 8.39
C SER A 42 0.71 -10.53 8.30
N TRP A 43 0.72 -11.58 9.13
CA TRP A 43 -0.37 -12.53 9.20
C TRP A 43 -1.69 -11.89 9.65
N LEU A 44 -1.66 -11.04 10.68
CA LEU A 44 -2.85 -10.35 11.18
C LEU A 44 -3.42 -9.38 10.14
N ILE A 45 -2.56 -8.65 9.44
CA ILE A 45 -3.00 -7.76 8.36
C ILE A 45 -3.73 -8.59 7.31
N GLU A 46 -3.10 -9.64 6.80
CA GLU A 46 -3.64 -10.47 5.73
C GLU A 46 -4.92 -11.23 6.12
N ASN A 47 -4.97 -11.80 7.33
CA ASN A 47 -6.01 -12.75 7.72
C ASN A 47 -7.13 -12.13 8.57
N ARG A 48 -6.90 -10.97 9.19
CA ARG A 48 -7.89 -10.30 10.06
C ARG A 48 -8.30 -8.95 9.52
N ILE A 49 -7.34 -8.11 9.12
CA ILE A 49 -7.61 -6.71 8.78
C ILE A 49 -8.10 -6.58 7.34
N LEU A 50 -7.37 -7.10 6.34
CA LEU A 50 -7.74 -6.98 4.94
C LEU A 50 -9.15 -7.51 4.62
N PRO A 51 -9.59 -8.68 5.12
CA PRO A 51 -10.94 -9.16 4.87
C PRO A 51 -11.98 -8.19 5.42
N ALA A 52 -11.73 -7.62 6.61
CA ALA A 52 -12.63 -6.65 7.22
C ALA A 52 -12.67 -5.32 6.44
N LEU A 53 -11.54 -4.87 5.88
CA LEU A 53 -11.48 -3.69 5.01
C LEU A 53 -12.23 -3.90 3.69
N GLN A 54 -12.11 -5.09 3.10
CA GLN A 54 -12.84 -5.47 1.89
C GLN A 54 -14.35 -5.50 2.14
N GLU A 55 -14.81 -6.04 3.27
CA GLU A 55 -16.23 -5.98 3.68
C GLU A 55 -16.76 -4.54 3.78
N LYS A 56 -15.88 -3.56 4.03
CA LYS A 56 -16.21 -2.13 4.10
C LYS A 56 -16.07 -1.38 2.78
N GLY A 57 -15.75 -2.06 1.68
CA GLY A 57 -15.62 -1.40 0.37
C GLY A 57 -14.26 -0.74 0.12
N ILE A 58 -13.26 -0.93 1.00
CA ILE A 58 -11.94 -0.32 0.81
C ILE A 58 -11.24 -0.99 -0.37
N ARG A 59 -10.77 -0.15 -1.31
CA ARG A 59 -10.12 -0.59 -2.54
C ARG A 59 -8.65 -0.91 -2.30
N LEU A 60 -8.16 -1.91 -3.03
CA LEU A 60 -6.77 -2.36 -2.97
C LEU A 60 -6.08 -2.06 -4.31
N LEU A 61 -4.90 -1.45 -4.24
CA LEU A 61 -4.06 -1.11 -5.38
C LEU A 61 -2.94 -2.14 -5.49
N ARG A 62 -2.95 -2.96 -6.54
CA ARG A 62 -1.86 -3.91 -6.82
C ARG A 62 -0.98 -3.35 -7.92
N PHE A 63 0.30 -3.21 -7.61
CA PHE A 63 1.35 -2.76 -8.49
C PHE A 63 2.13 -3.97 -8.98
N CYS A 64 2.30 -4.10 -10.29
CA CYS A 64 3.02 -5.18 -10.92
C CYS A 64 4.14 -4.62 -11.79
N PHE A 65 5.36 -5.11 -11.60
CA PHE A 65 6.52 -4.77 -12.41
C PHE A 65 7.09 -6.05 -13.03
N THR A 66 7.31 -6.03 -14.34
CA THR A 66 8.03 -7.10 -15.03
C THR A 66 9.43 -6.60 -15.37
N ASP A 67 10.45 -7.19 -14.77
CA ASP A 67 11.84 -6.81 -15.03
C ASP A 67 12.31 -7.27 -16.43
N PRO A 68 13.47 -6.80 -16.92
CA PRO A 68 14.03 -7.22 -18.21
C PRO A 68 14.27 -8.74 -18.32
N ASP A 69 14.52 -9.42 -17.19
CA ASP A 69 14.68 -10.88 -17.10
C ASP A 69 13.32 -11.61 -17.01
N ARG A 70 12.22 -10.91 -17.23
CA ARG A 70 10.82 -11.38 -17.17
C ARG A 70 10.37 -11.87 -15.79
N ARG A 71 11.08 -11.50 -14.72
CA ARG A 71 10.61 -11.76 -13.37
C ARG A 71 9.52 -10.76 -13.03
N LYS A 72 8.36 -11.29 -12.64
CA LYS A 72 7.24 -10.48 -12.17
C LYS A 72 7.40 -10.24 -10.67
N ARG A 73 7.45 -8.98 -10.29
CA ARG A 73 7.36 -8.51 -8.91
C ARG A 73 5.99 -7.85 -8.73
N SER A 74 5.36 -8.07 -7.59
CA SER A 74 4.14 -7.33 -7.25
C SER A 74 4.21 -6.81 -5.83
N ALA A 75 3.60 -5.65 -5.63
CA ALA A 75 3.37 -5.05 -4.33
C ALA A 75 1.93 -4.60 -4.25
N VAL A 76 1.46 -4.39 -3.03
CA VAL A 76 0.08 -3.98 -2.78
C VAL A 76 0.06 -2.81 -1.81
N ILE A 77 -0.83 -1.85 -2.05
CA ILE A 77 -1.15 -0.79 -1.08
C ILE A 77 -2.67 -0.72 -0.90
N VAL A 78 -3.10 -0.58 0.36
CA VAL A 78 -4.48 -0.37 0.78
C VAL A 78 -4.54 0.95 1.53
N PRO A 79 -4.95 2.06 0.88
CA PRO A 79 -5.06 3.36 1.54
C PRO A 79 -6.22 3.37 2.52
N LEU A 80 -6.05 4.06 3.65
CA LEU A 80 -7.07 4.26 4.68
C LEU A 80 -7.54 5.72 4.73
N PRO A 81 -8.76 5.99 5.25
CA PRO A 81 -9.31 7.34 5.24
C PRO A 81 -8.56 8.39 6.05
N ASP A 82 -7.77 7.98 7.04
CA ASP A 82 -6.91 8.88 7.80
C ASP A 82 -5.59 9.21 7.06
N GLY A 83 -5.36 8.62 5.88
CA GLY A 83 -4.17 8.77 5.05
C GLY A 83 -3.04 7.79 5.35
N SER A 84 -3.16 6.95 6.38
CA SER A 84 -2.26 5.80 6.58
C SER A 84 -2.58 4.69 5.57
N ALA A 85 -1.75 3.66 5.49
CA ALA A 85 -1.99 2.54 4.58
C ALA A 85 -1.46 1.21 5.13
N PHE A 86 -2.02 0.10 4.64
CA PHE A 86 -1.34 -1.18 4.70
C PHE A 86 -0.64 -1.45 3.38
N ALA A 87 0.57 -2.00 3.44
CA ALA A 87 1.31 -2.32 2.23
C ALA A 87 1.99 -3.68 2.31
N CYS A 88 1.97 -4.41 1.19
CA CYS A 88 2.66 -5.67 0.99
C CYS A 88 3.80 -5.43 0.00
N GLY A 89 5.04 -5.63 0.45
CA GLY A 89 6.21 -5.53 -0.42
C GLY A 89 6.36 -6.74 -1.34
N THR A 90 7.37 -6.69 -2.19
CA THR A 90 7.74 -7.81 -3.08
C THR A 90 8.30 -9.02 -2.33
N ASP A 91 8.68 -8.86 -1.07
CA ASP A 91 9.05 -9.92 -0.12
C ASP A 91 7.83 -10.70 0.42
N GLY A 92 6.61 -10.23 0.14
CA GLY A 92 5.36 -10.85 0.57
C GLY A 92 4.97 -10.51 2.01
N PHE A 93 5.69 -9.60 2.68
CA PHE A 93 5.35 -9.19 4.03
C PHE A 93 4.50 -7.92 4.04
N TRP A 94 3.43 -7.98 4.84
CA TRP A 94 2.56 -6.85 5.10
C TRP A 94 3.11 -5.98 6.24
N SER A 95 2.98 -4.68 6.06
CA SER A 95 3.35 -3.65 7.03
C SER A 95 2.27 -2.57 7.11
N ALA A 96 2.18 -1.92 8.27
CA ALA A 96 1.44 -0.67 8.43
C ALA A 96 2.38 0.49 8.09
N LEU A 97 1.89 1.43 7.30
CA LEU A 97 2.55 2.68 6.96
C LEU A 97 1.79 3.82 7.60
N ASP A 98 2.49 4.71 8.29
CA ASP A 98 1.88 5.95 8.77
C ASP A 98 1.48 6.87 7.58
N ARG A 99 0.76 7.96 7.88
CA ARG A 99 0.28 8.88 6.83
C ARG A 99 1.41 9.41 5.94
N ARG A 100 2.55 9.77 6.54
CA ARG A 100 3.68 10.34 5.81
C ARG A 100 4.36 9.26 4.99
N GLU A 101 4.62 8.10 5.58
CA GLU A 101 5.23 6.96 4.90
C GLU A 101 4.39 6.48 3.71
N ALA A 102 3.07 6.37 3.90
CA ALA A 102 2.13 6.00 2.86
C ALA A 102 2.14 7.01 1.70
N LEU A 103 2.11 8.31 2.01
CA LEU A 103 2.17 9.37 1.00
C LEU A 103 3.51 9.39 0.26
N ASP A 104 4.62 9.28 0.98
CA ASP A 104 5.96 9.26 0.40
C ASP A 104 6.17 8.05 -0.52
N GLU A 105 5.58 6.90 -0.19
CA GLU A 105 5.66 5.68 -1.00
C GLU A 105 4.82 5.79 -2.28
N ILE A 106 3.57 6.24 -2.19
CA ILE A 106 2.74 6.38 -3.41
C ILE A 106 3.32 7.45 -4.35
N GLN A 107 3.87 8.54 -3.80
CA GLN A 107 4.54 9.57 -4.61
C GLN A 107 5.79 9.02 -5.29
N TYR A 108 6.59 8.22 -4.57
CA TYR A 108 7.74 7.56 -5.14
C TYR A 108 7.36 6.69 -6.35
N ILE A 109 6.28 5.90 -6.23
CA ILE A 109 5.74 5.10 -7.34
C ILE A 109 5.36 6.01 -8.52
N GLY A 110 4.63 7.09 -8.26
CA GLY A 110 4.21 8.05 -9.28
C GLY A 110 5.40 8.63 -10.04
N PHE A 111 6.36 9.21 -9.32
CA PHE A 111 7.55 9.82 -9.93
C PHE A 111 8.40 8.82 -10.73
N ARG A 112 8.53 7.58 -10.24
CA ARG A 112 9.42 6.58 -10.85
C ARG A 112 8.79 5.86 -12.04
N HIS A 113 7.51 5.51 -11.93
CA HIS A 113 6.86 4.59 -12.87
C HIS A 113 5.73 5.21 -13.67
N ALA A 114 5.27 6.41 -13.30
CA ALA A 114 4.14 7.07 -13.95
C ALA A 114 4.36 8.50 -14.46
N PRO A 115 5.58 8.96 -14.84
CA PRO A 115 5.73 10.29 -15.40
C PRO A 115 4.84 10.50 -16.63
N ASP A 116 4.33 11.72 -16.78
CA ASP A 116 3.43 12.12 -17.87
C ASP A 116 2.11 11.33 -17.95
N ASN A 117 1.62 10.80 -16.82
CA ASN A 117 0.34 10.05 -16.75
C ASN A 117 0.32 8.76 -17.60
N HIS A 118 1.47 8.11 -17.79
CA HIS A 118 1.59 6.80 -18.45
C HIS A 118 2.46 5.85 -17.62
N TRP A 119 2.13 4.55 -17.58
CA TRP A 119 2.99 3.56 -16.93
C TRP A 119 4.21 3.22 -17.79
N HIS A 120 5.40 3.28 -17.20
CA HIS A 120 6.66 3.04 -17.91
C HIS A 120 7.25 1.66 -17.61
N ARG A 121 8.11 1.18 -18.52
CA ARG A 121 9.05 0.05 -18.30
C ARG A 121 8.40 -1.26 -17.81
N GLY A 122 7.23 -1.62 -18.34
CA GLY A 122 6.55 -2.87 -17.97
C GLY A 122 5.88 -2.83 -16.59
N PHE A 123 5.71 -1.63 -16.03
CA PHE A 123 4.90 -1.40 -14.85
C PHE A 123 3.41 -1.37 -15.22
N GLN A 124 2.58 -1.97 -14.37
CA GLN A 124 1.14 -2.02 -14.50
C GLN A 124 0.51 -1.92 -13.13
N VAL A 125 -0.66 -1.30 -13.05
CA VAL A 125 -1.45 -1.29 -11.82
C VAL A 125 -2.81 -1.90 -12.11
N THR A 126 -3.25 -2.74 -11.20
CA THR A 126 -4.60 -3.28 -11.19
C THR A 126 -5.32 -2.84 -9.93
N LEU A 127 -6.53 -2.33 -10.10
CA LEU A 127 -7.48 -2.13 -9.02
C LEU A 127 -8.18 -3.45 -8.73
N GLU A 128 -8.21 -3.86 -7.47
CA GLU A 128 -9.06 -4.96 -7.01
C GLU A 128 -10.32 -4.37 -6.37
N PRO A 129 -11.44 -4.25 -7.12
CA PRO A 129 -12.70 -3.81 -6.56
C PRO A 129 -13.29 -4.89 -5.65
N VAL A 130 -14.01 -4.46 -4.61
CA VAL A 130 -14.70 -5.38 -3.70
C VAL A 130 -15.73 -6.21 -4.47
N GLY A 131 -15.52 -7.52 -4.54
CA GLY A 131 -16.41 -8.47 -5.20
C GLY A 131 -16.34 -8.50 -6.73
N GLY A 132 -15.37 -7.81 -7.36
CA GLY A 132 -15.22 -7.76 -8.81
C GLY A 132 -13.91 -8.34 -9.32
N ALA A 133 -13.79 -8.47 -10.65
CA ALA A 133 -12.55 -8.86 -11.29
C ALA A 133 -11.51 -7.73 -11.21
N PRO A 134 -10.22 -8.03 -11.05
CA PRO A 134 -9.15 -7.04 -11.14
C PRO A 134 -9.22 -6.30 -12.48
N ALA A 135 -9.14 -4.98 -12.44
CA ALA A 135 -9.17 -4.13 -13.63
C ALA A 135 -7.88 -3.30 -13.72
N PRO A 136 -7.27 -3.12 -14.91
CA PRO A 136 -6.17 -2.18 -15.07
C PRO A 136 -6.57 -0.78 -14.63
N ALA A 137 -5.66 -0.07 -13.96
CA ALA A 137 -5.85 1.32 -13.55
C ALA A 137 -4.77 2.20 -14.21
N THR A 138 -5.16 3.37 -14.67
CA THR A 138 -4.27 4.42 -15.17
C THR A 138 -3.62 5.18 -14.02
N PRO A 139 -2.50 5.89 -14.24
CA PRO A 139 -1.88 6.74 -13.21
C PRO A 139 -2.85 7.76 -12.60
N ALA A 140 -3.64 8.44 -13.43
CA ALA A 140 -4.66 9.39 -12.96
C ALA A 140 -5.73 8.71 -12.09
N GLU A 141 -6.19 7.51 -12.44
CA GLU A 141 -7.13 6.75 -11.60
C GLU A 141 -6.54 6.39 -10.24
N VAL A 142 -5.26 5.99 -10.20
CA VAL A 142 -4.55 5.74 -8.93
C VAL A 142 -4.51 6.99 -8.06
N ALA A 143 -4.15 8.14 -8.64
CA ALA A 143 -4.11 9.41 -7.91
C ALA A 143 -5.50 9.84 -7.40
N ASN A 144 -6.54 9.66 -8.22
CA ASN A 144 -7.92 9.97 -7.84
C ASN A 144 -8.40 9.05 -6.72
N ILE A 145 -8.17 7.74 -6.80
CA ILE A 145 -8.54 6.79 -5.75
C ILE A 145 -7.84 7.14 -4.42
N TRP A 146 -6.56 7.50 -4.50
CA TRP A 146 -5.82 7.93 -3.33
C TRP A 146 -6.43 9.20 -2.72
N GLN A 147 -6.75 10.20 -3.54
CA GLN A 147 -7.38 11.44 -3.09
C GLN A 147 -8.78 11.23 -2.52
N GLU A 148 -9.62 10.43 -3.18
CA GLU A 148 -10.96 10.06 -2.72
C GLU A 148 -10.91 9.35 -1.37
N THR A 149 -9.92 8.48 -1.18
CA THR A 149 -9.81 7.68 0.04
C THR A 149 -9.21 8.51 1.18
N THR A 150 -8.07 9.15 0.95
CA THR A 150 -7.23 9.76 2.00
C THR A 150 -7.43 11.25 2.19
N GLY A 151 -8.09 11.92 1.24
CA GLY A 151 -8.18 13.38 1.17
C GLY A 151 -6.91 14.08 0.66
N ALA A 152 -5.79 13.36 0.47
CA ALA A 152 -4.53 13.92 -0.02
C ALA A 152 -4.32 13.57 -1.50
N ARG A 153 -3.82 14.51 -2.32
CA ARG A 153 -3.50 14.21 -3.72
C ARG A 153 -2.01 13.84 -3.84
N PRO A 154 -1.65 12.62 -4.29
CA PRO A 154 -0.26 12.27 -4.49
C PRO A 154 0.31 12.97 -5.73
N LEU A 155 1.54 13.46 -5.61
CA LEU A 155 2.32 13.98 -6.71
C LEU A 155 2.91 12.84 -7.56
N GLY A 156 3.38 13.16 -8.77
CA GLY A 156 4.09 12.21 -9.65
C GLY A 156 3.22 11.50 -10.69
N PHE A 157 1.89 11.54 -10.58
CA PHE A 157 0.96 10.84 -11.51
C PHE A 157 0.43 11.73 -12.66
N GLY A 158 1.14 12.78 -13.04
CA GLY A 158 0.69 13.71 -14.09
C GLY A 158 1.48 15.01 -14.24
N VAL A 159 2.71 15.05 -13.71
CA VAL A 159 3.61 16.20 -13.86
C VAL A 159 4.58 15.92 -15.01
N GLY A 160 4.79 16.90 -15.87
CA GLY A 160 5.73 16.82 -16.99
C GLY A 160 7.16 16.58 -16.51
N ILE A 161 8.00 15.92 -17.31
CA ILE A 161 9.43 15.64 -17.05
C ILE A 161 10.20 16.87 -16.53
N VAL A 162 9.81 18.09 -16.91
CA VAL A 162 10.48 19.34 -16.53
C VAL A 162 10.26 19.70 -15.05
N ASP A 163 9.10 19.39 -14.46
CA ASP A 163 8.82 19.61 -13.03
C ASP A 163 9.43 18.51 -12.14
N GLN A 164 9.84 17.37 -12.72
CA GLN A 164 10.54 16.32 -11.99
C GLN A 164 11.92 16.80 -11.51
N MET A 165 12.62 17.68 -12.23
CA MET A 165 13.95 18.13 -11.82
C MET A 165 13.90 19.08 -10.61
N GLU A 166 12.86 19.91 -10.48
CA GLU A 166 12.65 20.76 -9.30
C GLU A 166 12.22 19.94 -8.07
N ALA A 167 11.38 18.91 -8.25
CA ALA A 167 11.02 17.99 -7.17
C ALA A 167 12.20 17.10 -6.71
N PHE A 168 13.07 16.69 -7.65
CA PHE A 168 14.33 15.99 -7.34
C PHE A 168 15.28 16.88 -6.52
N GLY A 169 15.31 18.20 -6.77
CA GLY A 169 16.16 19.16 -6.06
C GLY A 169 15.78 19.40 -4.59
N LEU A 170 14.50 19.25 -4.23
CA LEU A 170 14.01 19.50 -2.87
C LEU A 170 13.84 18.22 -2.02
N GLY A 171 13.75 17.02 -2.63
CA GLY A 171 13.47 15.76 -1.93
C GLY A 171 14.63 14.77 -1.76
N ILE A 172 15.75 14.93 -2.48
CA ILE A 172 16.83 13.91 -2.57
C ILE A 172 18.06 14.32 -1.78
N ILE A 173 17.90 14.50 -0.47
CA ILE A 173 19.04 14.31 0.44
C ILE A 173 18.85 13.04 1.28
N ASN A 174 17.64 12.48 1.39
CA ASN A 174 17.39 11.34 2.28
C ASN A 174 17.17 9.97 1.59
N LYS A 175 16.88 9.92 0.28
CA LYS A 175 16.65 8.65 -0.47
C LYS A 175 17.78 8.23 -1.42
N ALA A 176 18.86 9.02 -1.53
CA ALA A 176 20.00 8.67 -2.39
C ALA A 176 20.77 7.41 -1.94
N PHE A 177 20.46 6.85 -0.77
CA PHE A 177 21.09 5.63 -0.25
C PHE A 177 20.25 4.35 -0.39
N HIS A 178 19.01 4.42 -0.90
CA HIS A 178 18.19 3.24 -1.19
C HIS A 178 17.58 3.31 -2.60
N THR A 179 18.11 2.47 -3.50
CA THR A 179 17.75 2.36 -4.93
C THR A 179 16.38 1.74 -5.20
N GLU A 180 15.69 1.25 -4.18
CA GLU A 180 14.37 0.62 -4.24
C GLU A 180 13.44 1.29 -3.20
N GLY A 181 12.17 1.54 -3.56
CA GLY A 181 11.16 2.01 -2.60
C GLY A 181 10.93 0.99 -1.48
N ARG A 182 10.16 1.33 -0.44
CA ARG A 182 9.94 0.37 0.67
C ARG A 182 9.27 -0.92 0.22
N LEU A 183 8.57 -0.87 -0.92
CA LEU A 183 7.91 -2.04 -1.49
C LEU A 183 8.82 -2.91 -2.37
N GLY A 184 10.08 -2.52 -2.61
CA GLY A 184 11.00 -3.26 -3.48
C GLY A 184 10.66 -3.13 -4.98
N LEU A 185 9.95 -2.05 -5.33
CA LEU A 185 9.59 -1.65 -6.71
C LEU A 185 10.57 -0.62 -7.30
#